data_AF-A0A2G1XL92-F1
#
_entry.id   AF-A0A2G1XL92-F1
#
_cell.length_a   1.000
_cell.length_b   1.000
_cell.length_c   1.000
_cell.angle_alpha   90.00
_cell.angle_beta   90.00
_cell.angle_gamma   90.00
#
_symmetry.space_group_name_H-M   'P 1'
#
loop_
_entity.id
_entity.type
_entity.pdbx_description
1 polymer ?
#
loop_
_entity_poly.entity_id
_entity_poly.type
_entity_poly.pdbx_seq_one_letter_code
_entity_poly.pdbx_strand_id
1 'polypeptide(L)'
;LAGSAGGPRPRTLPRSALYRALRDEATRRGIPVEYGKRLVATGTGPRGTVTALFADGSRAEGDLVVGADGIHSRTRTLLDPPRPAPATPASSPSAAAPATPATRRPRTPTG
;
A
#
# COMPACT_ATOMS: atom_id res chain seq x y z
N LEU A 1 4.28 9.90 -44.94
CA LEU A 1 4.17 10.76 -43.73
C LEU A 1 4.51 9.90 -42.53
N ALA A 2 5.77 9.92 -42.09
CA ALA A 2 6.25 9.07 -41.00
C ALA A 2 5.82 9.66 -39.65
N GLY A 3 5.16 8.84 -38.83
CA GLY A 3 4.84 9.19 -37.44
C GLY A 3 6.13 9.30 -36.61
N SER A 4 6.22 10.36 -35.81
CA SER A 4 7.35 10.54 -34.90
C SER A 4 7.28 9.50 -33.78
N ALA A 5 8.12 8.47 -33.89
CA ALA A 5 8.40 7.51 -32.84
C ALA A 5 9.32 8.15 -31.79
N GLY A 6 8.73 8.97 -30.91
CA GLY A 6 9.45 9.66 -29.86
C GLY A 6 8.68 9.66 -28.55
N GLY A 7 8.41 8.47 -28.00
CA GLY A 7 7.82 8.35 -26.66
C GLY A 7 8.67 9.07 -25.61
N PRO A 8 8.08 9.51 -24.48
CA PRO A 8 8.82 10.21 -23.44
C PRO A 8 10.02 9.37 -22.98
N ARG A 9 11.22 9.94 -23.10
CA ARG A 9 12.44 9.30 -22.60
C ARG A 9 12.40 9.24 -21.07
N PRO A 10 12.79 8.12 -20.45
CA PRO A 10 12.90 8.04 -19.00
C PRO A 10 13.78 9.16 -18.46
N ARG A 11 13.35 9.77 -17.35
CA ARG A 11 14.14 10.77 -16.63
C ARG A 11 14.21 10.39 -15.16
N THR A 12 15.42 10.46 -14.60
CA THR A 12 15.63 10.32 -13.16
C THR A 12 15.50 11.69 -12.53
N LEU A 13 14.68 11.79 -11.49
CA LEU A 13 14.45 13.01 -10.73
C LEU A 13 14.39 12.66 -9.24
N PRO A 14 14.82 13.57 -8.34
CA PRO A 14 14.51 13.43 -6.93
C PRO A 14 13.00 13.34 -6.73
N ARG A 15 12.56 12.40 -5.88
CA ARG A 15 11.13 12.24 -5.55
C ARG A 15 10.50 13.56 -5.07
N SER A 16 11.23 14.31 -4.25
CA SER A 16 10.80 15.61 -3.75
C SER A 16 10.59 16.64 -4.87
N ALA A 17 11.46 16.66 -5.88
CA ALA A 17 11.33 17.55 -7.03
C ALA A 17 10.09 17.20 -7.87
N LEU A 18 9.88 15.90 -8.14
CA LEU A 18 8.69 15.43 -8.85
C LEU A 18 7.39 15.80 -8.11
N TYR A 19 7.35 15.58 -6.79
CA TYR A 19 6.17 15.86 -5.97
C TYR A 19 5.84 17.35 -5.90
N ARG A 20 6.86 18.21 -5.82
CA ARG A 20 6.67 19.66 -5.89
C ARG A 20 6.05 20.07 -7.22
N ALA A 21 6.66 19.66 -8.33
CA ALA A 21 6.16 20.00 -9.66
C ALA A 21 4.70 19.57 -9.89
N LEU A 22 4.32 18.35 -9.45
CA LEU A 22 2.94 17.87 -9.56
C LEU A 22 1.96 18.65 -8.66
N ARG A 23 2.38 18.98 -7.43
CA ARG A 23 1.56 19.75 -6.49
C ARG A 23 1.35 21.19 -6.96
N ASP A 24 2.39 21.81 -7.49
CA ASP A 24 2.34 23.17 -8.02
C ASP A 24 1.39 23.21 -9.24
N GLU A 25 1.46 22.21 -10.11
CA GLU A 25 0.55 22.09 -11.25
C GLU A 25 -0.91 21.85 -10.83
N ALA A 26 -1.16 21.02 -9.82
CA ALA A 26 -2.50 20.83 -9.29
C ALA A 26 -3.08 22.14 -8.73
N THR A 27 -2.26 22.89 -7.99
CA THR A 27 -2.62 24.21 -7.47
C THR A 27 -2.90 25.20 -8.59
N ARG A 28 -2.05 25.24 -9.62
CA ARG A 28 -2.22 26.10 -10.81
C ARG A 28 -3.52 25.82 -11.56
N ARG A 29 -3.98 24.57 -11.55
CA ARG A 29 -5.26 24.16 -12.13
C ARG A 29 -6.46 24.37 -11.21
N GLY A 30 -6.25 24.87 -9.99
CA GLY A 30 -7.30 25.07 -9.00
C GLY A 30 -7.86 23.77 -8.41
N ILE A 31 -7.09 22.67 -8.46
CA ILE A 31 -7.52 21.39 -7.88
C ILE A 31 -7.32 21.48 -6.35
N PRO A 32 -8.39 21.33 -5.54
CA PRO A 32 -8.27 21.38 -4.08
C PRO A 32 -7.40 20.23 -3.56
N VAL A 33 -6.49 20.55 -2.63
CA VAL A 33 -5.67 19.56 -1.93
C VAL A 33 -5.81 19.78 -0.44
N GLU A 34 -6.40 18.81 0.24
CA GLU A 34 -6.65 18.87 1.67
C GLU A 34 -5.71 17.94 2.43
N TYR A 35 -5.00 18.48 3.41
CA TYR A 35 -4.09 17.72 4.28
C TYR A 35 -4.77 17.29 5.58
N GLY A 36 -4.19 16.31 6.26
CA GLY A 36 -4.76 15.77 7.51
C GLY A 36 -6.00 14.90 7.30
N LYS A 37 -6.41 14.65 6.06
CA LYS A 37 -7.59 13.86 5.70
C LYS A 37 -7.27 12.37 5.64
N ARG A 38 -7.30 11.70 6.79
CA ARG A 38 -7.13 10.23 6.86
C ARG A 38 -8.45 9.54 6.60
N LEU A 39 -8.59 8.84 5.47
CA LEU A 39 -9.80 8.07 5.14
C LEU A 39 -10.04 6.96 6.18
N VAL A 40 -11.22 6.92 6.79
CA VAL A 40 -11.61 5.91 7.79
C VAL A 40 -12.72 4.99 7.30
N ALA A 41 -13.61 5.49 6.44
CA ALA A 41 -14.65 4.71 5.81
C ALA A 41 -14.98 5.28 4.43
N THR A 42 -15.48 4.43 3.54
CA THR A 42 -16.01 4.84 2.24
C THR A 42 -17.19 3.93 1.90
N GLY A 43 -18.17 4.44 1.17
CA GLY A 43 -19.33 3.65 0.76
C GLY A 43 -20.12 4.34 -0.34
N THR A 44 -21.07 3.60 -0.91
CA THR A 44 -21.94 4.08 -1.98
C THR A 44 -23.34 4.31 -1.42
N GLY A 45 -23.86 5.52 -1.59
CA GLY A 45 -25.21 5.90 -1.19
C GLY A 45 -26.28 5.46 -2.18
N PRO A 46 -27.56 5.64 -1.85
CA PRO A 46 -28.66 5.42 -2.78
C PRO A 46 -28.46 6.32 -4.00
N ARG A 47 -28.46 5.74 -5.21
CA ARG A 47 -28.17 6.38 -6.51
C ARG A 47 -26.69 6.46 -6.93
N GLY A 48 -25.78 5.77 -6.25
CA GLY A 48 -24.42 5.57 -6.75
C GLY A 48 -23.39 6.62 -6.33
N THR A 49 -23.79 7.65 -5.58
CA THR A 49 -22.86 8.63 -5.02
C THR A 49 -21.91 7.95 -4.03
N VAL A 50 -20.61 8.13 -4.21
CA VAL A 50 -19.57 7.67 -3.29
C VAL A 50 -19.37 8.71 -2.19
N THR A 51 -19.36 8.27 -0.94
CA THR A 51 -19.04 9.11 0.23
C THR A 51 -17.77 8.61 0.88
N ALA A 52 -16.81 9.51 1.09
CA ALA A 52 -15.59 9.29 1.85
C ALA A 52 -15.69 9.98 3.22
N LEU A 53 -15.42 9.24 4.30
CA LEU A 53 -15.40 9.74 5.67
C LEU A 53 -13.96 9.77 6.19
N PHE A 54 -13.58 10.88 6.82
CA PHE A 54 -12.24 11.11 7.32
C PHE A 54 -12.18 11.11 8.85
N ALA A 55 -10.99 10.84 9.40
CA ALA A 55 -10.75 10.72 10.84
C ALA A 55 -11.02 12.02 11.62
N ASP A 56 -11.00 13.17 10.95
CA ASP A 56 -11.33 14.47 11.54
C ASP A 56 -12.84 14.75 11.57
N GLY A 57 -13.67 13.77 11.19
CA GLY A 57 -15.12 13.89 11.15
C GLY A 57 -15.67 14.55 9.88
N SER A 58 -14.80 15.04 8.98
CA SER A 58 -15.24 15.59 7.70
C SER A 58 -15.64 14.49 6.70
N ARG A 59 -16.38 14.89 5.66
CA ARG A 59 -16.82 14.01 4.58
C ARG A 59 -16.65 14.68 3.21
N ALA A 60 -16.46 13.86 2.19
CA ALA A 60 -16.49 14.25 0.79
C ALA A 60 -17.41 13.32 0.00
N GLU A 61 -18.10 13.87 -1.00
CA GLU A 61 -19.02 13.14 -1.88
C GLU A 61 -18.57 13.29 -3.35
N GLY A 62 -18.78 12.26 -4.16
CA GLY A 62 -18.46 12.27 -5.59
C GLY A 62 -18.92 11.01 -6.30
N ASP A 63 -18.56 10.86 -7.57
CA ASP A 63 -19.01 9.71 -8.38
C ASP A 63 -18.05 8.51 -8.28
N LEU A 64 -16.78 8.76 -7.94
CA LEU A 64 -15.74 7.74 -7.85
C LEU A 64 -14.71 8.11 -6.77
N VAL A 65 -14.13 7.08 -6.15
CA VAL A 65 -12.93 7.20 -5.32
C VAL A 65 -11.75 6.50 -5.99
N VAL A 66 -10.59 7.14 -6.01
CA VAL A 66 -9.34 6.56 -6.53
C VAL A 66 -8.38 6.32 -5.37
N GLY A 67 -7.99 5.06 -5.17
CA GLY A 67 -7.00 4.68 -4.17
C GLY A 67 -5.57 5.03 -4.61
N ALA A 68 -5.05 6.16 -4.16
CA ALA A 68 -3.68 6.63 -4.42
C ALA A 68 -2.82 6.71 -3.12
N ASP A 69 -3.19 5.92 -2.10
CA ASP A 69 -2.62 5.93 -0.74
C ASP A 69 -1.49 4.90 -0.52
N GLY A 70 -0.96 4.32 -1.60
CA GLY A 70 0.29 3.55 -1.60
C GLY A 70 0.17 2.11 -1.09
N ILE A 71 1.30 1.52 -0.69
CA ILE A 71 1.39 0.09 -0.35
C ILE A 71 0.55 -0.30 0.87
N HIS A 72 0.34 0.62 1.82
CA HIS A 72 -0.49 0.44 3.02
C HIS A 72 -1.92 0.99 2.84
N SER A 73 -2.42 0.94 1.60
CA SER A 73 -3.71 1.51 1.21
C SER A 73 -4.85 1.10 2.16
N ARG A 74 -5.46 2.09 2.81
CA ARG A 74 -6.73 1.92 3.52
C ARG A 74 -7.88 1.80 2.53
N THR A 75 -7.80 2.52 1.42
CA THR A 75 -8.81 2.46 0.36
C THR A 75 -9.01 1.03 -0.13
N ARG A 76 -7.91 0.30 -0.38
CA ARG A 76 -7.94 -1.12 -0.76
C ARG A 76 -8.61 -1.97 0.31
N THR A 77 -8.22 -1.84 1.58
CA THR A 77 -8.82 -2.60 2.69
C THR A 77 -10.31 -2.33 2.88
N LEU A 78 -10.77 -1.10 2.62
CA LEU A 78 -12.17 -0.71 2.78
C LEU A 78 -13.05 -1.20 1.62
N LEU A 79 -12.53 -1.20 0.39
CA LEU A 79 -13.29 -1.59 -0.80
C LEU A 79 -13.21 -3.10 -1.09
N ASP A 80 -12.06 -3.71 -0.81
CA ASP A 80 -11.82 -5.13 -1.00
C ASP A 80 -11.32 -5.71 0.33
N PRO A 81 -12.24 -6.02 1.26
CA PRO A 81 -11.87 -6.59 2.55
C PRO A 81 -11.08 -7.89 2.32
N PRO A 82 -10.01 -8.12 3.09
CA PRO A 82 -9.06 -9.18 2.79
C PRO A 82 -9.75 -10.53 2.67
N ARG A 83 -9.61 -11.17 1.50
CA ARG A 83 -9.86 -12.60 1.35
C ARG A 83 -8.91 -13.35 2.30
N PRO A 84 -9.31 -14.47 2.94
CA PRO A 84 -8.40 -15.28 3.74
C PRO A 84 -7.07 -15.49 2.99
N ALA A 85 -5.97 -15.29 3.72
CA ALA A 85 -4.64 -15.22 3.14
C ALA A 85 -4.39 -16.43 2.20
N PRO A 86 -3.80 -16.22 1.01
CA PRO A 86 -3.37 -17.34 0.20
C PRO A 86 -2.42 -18.19 1.04
N ALA A 87 -2.69 -19.50 1.14
CA ALA A 87 -1.78 -20.44 1.78
C ALA A 87 -0.44 -20.34 1.03
N THR A 88 0.56 -19.77 1.70
CA THR A 88 1.91 -19.68 1.15
C THR A 88 2.46 -21.09 1.01
N PRO A 89 2.82 -21.59 -0.20
CA PRO A 89 3.70 -22.75 -0.28
C PRO A 89 5.02 -22.36 0.39
N ALA A 90 5.47 -23.20 1.30
CA ALA A 90 6.60 -22.94 2.19
C ALA A 90 7.83 -22.41 1.43
N SER A 91 8.37 -21.28 1.87
CA SER A 91 9.72 -20.85 1.52
C SER A 91 10.70 -21.88 2.07
N SER A 92 11.52 -22.50 1.22
CA SER A 92 12.61 -23.38 1.66
C SER A 92 13.54 -22.64 2.63
N PRO A 93 13.72 -23.11 3.87
CA PRO A 93 14.61 -22.43 4.81
C PRO A 93 16.06 -22.76 4.46
N SER A 94 16.85 -21.75 4.09
CA SER A 94 18.28 -21.82 4.34
C SER A 94 18.50 -21.41 5.78
N ALA A 95 18.78 -22.40 6.64
CA ALA A 95 19.20 -22.17 8.01
C ALA A 95 20.55 -22.87 8.22
N ALA A 96 21.60 -22.10 8.50
CA ALA A 96 22.80 -22.64 9.12
C ALA A 96 22.49 -22.88 10.62
N ALA A 97 22.58 -24.14 11.06
CA ALA A 97 22.30 -24.52 12.45
C ALA A 97 23.47 -24.12 13.38
N PRO A 98 23.23 -23.46 14.53
CA PRO A 98 24.22 -23.43 15.59
C PRO A 98 24.22 -24.78 16.32
N ALA A 99 25.41 -25.31 16.61
CA ALA A 99 25.60 -26.57 17.33
C ALA A 99 25.28 -26.40 18.83
N THR A 100 24.43 -27.25 19.37
CA THR A 100 24.13 -27.35 20.81
C THR A 100 25.10 -28.35 21.47
N PRO A 101 25.68 -28.06 22.65
CA PRO A 101 26.61 -28.97 23.31
C PRO A 101 25.91 -30.21 23.89
N ALA A 102 26.52 -31.37 23.72
CA ALA A 102 25.99 -32.65 24.19
C ALA A 102 26.09 -32.77 25.73
N THR A 103 24.95 -32.97 26.39
CA THR A 103 24.90 -33.35 27.82
C THR A 103 25.08 -34.86 27.94
N ARG A 104 26.14 -35.31 28.63
CA ARG A 104 26.43 -36.73 28.87
C ARG A 104 25.55 -37.27 29.99
N ARG A 105 24.70 -38.26 29.68
CA ARG A 105 23.89 -38.97 30.69
C ARG A 105 24.72 -40.09 31.37
N PRO A 106 24.56 -40.35 32.68
CA PRO A 106 25.31 -41.39 33.37
C PRO A 106 24.82 -42.80 33.00
N ARG A 107 25.74 -43.76 32.98
CA ARG A 107 25.45 -45.18 32.72
C ARG A 107 25.06 -45.87 34.03
N THR A 108 23.95 -46.59 34.03
CA THR A 108 23.62 -47.59 35.06
C THR A 108 24.30 -48.92 34.73
N PRO A 109 24.91 -49.61 35.70
CA PRO A 109 25.53 -50.91 35.49
C PRO A 109 24.48 -52.02 35.50
N THR A 110 24.68 -53.02 34.63
CA THR A 110 23.86 -54.24 34.55
C THR A 110 24.45 -55.31 35.47
N GLY A 111 23.62 -55.89 36.32
CA GLY A 111 23.87 -57.08 37.13
C GLY A 111 22.55 -57.59 37.68
#